data_AF-A0A8H2ZKH9-F1
#
_entry.id   AF-A0A8H2ZKH9-F1
#
_cell.length_a   1.000
_cell.length_b   1.000
_cell.length_c   1.000
_cell.angle_alpha   90.00
_cell.angle_beta   90.00
_cell.angle_gamma   90.00
#
_symmetry.space_group_name_H-M   'P 1'
#
loop_
_entity.id
_entity.type
_entity.pdbx_description
1 polymer ?
#
loop_
_entity_poly.entity_id
_entity_poly.type
_entity_poly.pdbx_seq_one_letter_code
_entity_poly.pdbx_strand_id
1 'polypeptide(L)'
;MIILTRKPPLSRIAGVWLLLPFLIVGVYGRITLESVQNLTEVTRECTGSVGDLGGSEGWEGAGGGQIVLDGGDGNGDGDEIEDTITAALHMLCSDLLMELEKPLLSSHIAPEDTLTQLNCSNVKKDFDEFLKETTWFLYEIQERQMEWRWGGGSAVKGGLEWLQGLWASRRANSQDRSFIEQQMELYRDTKCFAKLNREVLRKDIEVVEYLNDLIDMFW
;
A
#
# COMPACT_ATOMS: atom_id res chain seq x y z
N MET A 1 -49.36 63.19 25.37
CA MET A 1 -48.24 64.16 25.38
C MET A 1 -47.01 63.43 25.92
N ILE A 2 -45.85 63.69 25.28
CA ILE A 2 -44.50 63.11 25.50
C ILE A 2 -44.20 61.79 24.76
N ILE A 3 -43.44 61.95 23.67
CA ILE A 3 -42.53 60.97 23.05
C ILE A 3 -41.13 61.29 23.58
N LEU A 4 -40.35 60.30 24.06
CA LEU A 4 -38.88 60.25 24.14
C LEU A 4 -38.50 58.89 24.78
N THR A 5 -37.46 58.12 24.46
CA THR A 5 -36.54 57.92 23.32
C THR A 5 -35.74 56.65 23.63
N ARG A 6 -35.57 55.78 22.63
CA ARG A 6 -34.44 54.87 22.31
C ARG A 6 -33.42 54.43 23.40
N LYS A 7 -33.23 53.11 23.51
CA LYS A 7 -31.97 52.34 23.28
C LYS A 7 -32.28 50.83 23.25
N PRO A 8 -31.76 50.03 22.30
CA PRO A 8 -31.76 48.57 22.38
C PRO A 8 -30.38 48.01 22.79
N PRO A 9 -30.32 46.84 23.47
CA PRO A 9 -29.18 45.92 23.39
C PRO A 9 -29.65 44.59 22.74
N LEU A 10 -29.11 44.23 21.57
CA LEU A 10 -27.96 43.33 21.36
C LEU A 10 -28.22 41.86 21.75
N SER A 11 -28.13 40.99 20.72
CA SER A 11 -28.18 39.51 20.70
C SER A 11 -29.56 38.88 20.99
N ARG A 12 -30.33 38.29 20.06
CA ARG A 12 -30.04 37.49 18.85
C ARG A 12 -29.02 36.38 19.09
N ILE A 13 -29.50 35.30 19.71
CA ILE A 13 -29.05 33.93 19.38
C ILE A 13 -30.31 33.05 19.27
N ALA A 14 -31.10 33.31 18.22
CA ALA A 14 -31.77 32.21 17.53
C ALA A 14 -30.70 31.66 16.60
N GLY A 15 -30.21 30.46 16.86
CA GLY A 15 -29.04 29.98 16.14
C GLY A 15 -28.74 28.52 16.38
N VAL A 16 -29.36 27.69 15.53
CA VAL A 16 -28.73 26.50 14.96
C VAL A 16 -28.53 25.33 15.93
N TRP A 17 -29.53 24.45 15.91
CA TRP A 17 -29.34 23.02 16.05
C TRP A 17 -28.09 22.60 15.26
N LEU A 18 -27.03 22.19 15.97
CA LEU A 18 -25.89 21.49 15.39
C LEU A 18 -26.37 20.09 14.96
N LEU A 19 -27.14 20.04 13.88
CA LEU A 19 -26.96 19.00 12.89
C LEU A 19 -25.57 19.27 12.31
N LEU A 20 -24.56 18.63 12.87
CA LEU A 20 -23.33 18.34 12.16
C LEU A 20 -23.70 17.19 11.20
N PRO A 21 -24.05 17.46 9.92
CA PRO A 21 -23.89 16.41 8.95
C PRO A 21 -22.40 16.03 8.99
N PHE A 22 -22.12 14.73 9.05
CA PHE A 22 -20.83 14.14 8.76
C PHE A 22 -20.43 14.44 7.31
N LEU A 23 -20.19 15.72 7.00
CA LEU A 23 -19.47 16.18 5.82
C LEU A 23 -17.98 16.19 6.21
N ILE A 24 -17.44 14.99 6.42
CA ILE A 24 -16.03 14.75 6.12
C ILE A 24 -16.03 14.24 4.68
N VAL A 25 -16.34 15.14 3.75
CA VAL A 25 -16.00 14.98 2.33
C VAL A 25 -14.85 15.94 2.14
N GLY A 26 -13.63 15.40 2.06
CA GLY A 26 -12.44 16.24 1.93
C GLY A 26 -11.14 15.50 2.20
N VAL A 27 -10.83 14.54 1.32
CA VAL A 27 -9.49 14.10 0.85
C VAL A 27 -8.51 13.59 1.91
N TYR A 28 -7.73 12.55 1.56
CA TYR A 28 -6.25 12.51 1.63
C TYR A 28 -5.79 11.09 1.27
N GLY A 29 -5.92 10.73 -0.01
CA GLY A 29 -5.13 9.67 -0.65
C GLY A 29 -3.83 10.29 -1.16
N ARG A 30 -2.68 9.82 -0.68
CA ARG A 30 -1.34 10.38 -0.96
C ARG A 30 -0.49 9.52 -1.86
N ILE A 31 -0.87 8.25 -1.94
CA ILE A 31 -0.36 7.32 -2.92
C ILE A 31 -0.84 7.83 -4.26
N THR A 32 0.09 8.08 -5.16
CA THR A 32 -0.20 8.51 -6.53
C THR A 32 -0.12 7.30 -7.47
N LEU A 33 -0.52 7.48 -8.73
CA LEU A 33 -0.28 6.45 -9.75
C LEU A 33 1.22 6.15 -9.91
N GLU A 34 2.07 7.17 -9.75
CA GLU A 34 3.53 7.01 -9.74
C GLU A 34 4.00 6.21 -8.52
N SER A 35 3.45 6.45 -7.33
CA SER A 35 3.73 5.62 -6.15
C SER A 35 3.44 4.14 -6.41
N VAL A 36 2.32 3.83 -7.06
CA VAL A 36 1.95 2.44 -7.40
C VAL A 36 2.94 1.83 -8.40
N GLN A 37 3.36 2.57 -9.41
CA GLN A 37 4.36 2.11 -10.38
C GLN A 37 5.73 1.87 -9.72
N ASN A 38 6.19 2.78 -8.87
CA ASN A 38 7.46 2.63 -8.14
C ASN A 38 7.41 1.43 -7.17
N LEU A 39 6.32 1.29 -6.40
CA LEU A 39 6.13 0.13 -5.53
C LEU A 39 6.07 -1.18 -6.33
N THR A 40 5.52 -1.17 -7.55
CA THR A 40 5.53 -2.33 -8.45
C THR A 40 6.96 -2.71 -8.84
N GLU A 41 7.81 -1.72 -9.17
CA GLU A 41 9.21 -1.95 -9.53
C GLU A 41 10.01 -2.51 -8.35
N VAL A 42 9.90 -1.89 -7.17
CA VAL A 42 10.56 -2.36 -5.94
C VAL A 42 10.11 -3.78 -5.58
N THR A 43 8.81 -4.07 -5.69
CA THR A 43 8.28 -5.41 -5.44
C THR A 43 8.88 -6.42 -6.41
N ARG A 44 9.00 -6.08 -7.71
CA ARG A 44 9.60 -6.94 -8.72
C ARG A 44 11.09 -7.20 -8.46
N GLU A 45 11.84 -6.18 -8.06
CA GLU A 45 13.26 -6.33 -7.68
C GLU A 45 13.42 -7.24 -6.45
N CYS A 46 12.54 -7.08 -5.45
CA CYS A 46 12.49 -7.94 -4.27
C CYS A 46 12.19 -9.40 -4.65
N THR A 47 11.21 -9.63 -5.55
CA THR A 47 10.88 -10.96 -6.06
C THR A 47 12.06 -11.60 -6.78
N GLY A 48 12.74 -10.86 -7.67
CA GLY A 48 13.92 -11.37 -8.37
C GLY A 48 15.04 -11.78 -7.41
N SER A 49 15.29 -10.96 -6.39
CA SER A 49 16.29 -11.24 -5.36
C SER A 49 16.00 -12.51 -4.56
N VAL A 50 14.73 -12.82 -4.29
CA VAL A 50 14.32 -14.05 -3.59
C VAL A 50 14.29 -15.26 -4.53
N GLY A 51 13.93 -15.06 -5.80
CA GLY A 51 13.90 -16.09 -6.84
C GLY A 51 15.30 -16.63 -7.18
N ASP A 52 16.30 -15.74 -7.27
CA ASP A 52 17.67 -16.09 -7.66
C ASP A 52 18.43 -16.96 -6.63
N LEU A 53 17.95 -17.01 -5.38
CA LEU A 53 18.60 -17.76 -4.28
C LEU A 53 18.33 -19.26 -4.27
N GLY A 54 17.34 -19.72 -5.02
CA GLY A 54 16.96 -21.12 -5.10
C GLY A 54 16.53 -21.41 -6.50
N GLY A 55 17.44 -21.94 -7.30
CA GLY A 55 17.23 -22.31 -8.70
C GLY A 55 16.04 -23.24 -8.86
N SER A 56 14.86 -22.67 -9.03
CA SER A 56 13.72 -23.30 -9.67
C SER A 56 13.79 -22.88 -11.12
N GLU A 57 14.13 -23.83 -11.99
CA GLU A 57 14.12 -23.64 -13.44
C GLU A 57 12.74 -23.13 -13.89
N GLY A 58 12.65 -21.82 -14.17
CA GLY A 58 11.38 -21.14 -14.35
C GLY A 58 11.43 -19.82 -15.13
N TRP A 59 12.12 -19.82 -16.28
CA TRP A 59 11.99 -18.87 -17.41
C TRP A 59 12.79 -17.53 -17.38
N GLU A 60 13.68 -17.39 -18.38
CA GLU A 60 14.31 -16.15 -18.86
C GLU A 60 13.32 -15.01 -19.16
N GLY A 61 13.54 -13.84 -18.57
CA GLY A 61 12.76 -12.63 -18.81
C GLY A 61 13.40 -11.32 -18.34
N ALA A 62 14.51 -10.93 -18.98
CA ALA A 62 15.01 -9.56 -19.17
C ALA A 62 15.25 -8.64 -17.94
N GLY A 63 16.54 -8.36 -17.66
CA GLY A 63 16.94 -7.16 -16.91
C GLY A 63 18.38 -7.20 -16.43
N GLY A 64 19.32 -6.72 -17.23
CA GLY A 64 20.75 -6.72 -16.90
C GLY A 64 21.09 -5.76 -15.76
N GLY A 65 21.61 -6.32 -14.67
CA GLY A 65 22.34 -5.61 -13.62
C GLY A 65 23.47 -6.50 -13.10
N GLN A 66 24.71 -6.06 -13.27
CA GLN A 66 25.88 -6.78 -12.77
C GLN A 66 25.94 -6.63 -11.24
N ILE A 67 25.59 -7.70 -10.52
CA ILE A 67 25.97 -7.87 -9.11
C ILE A 67 27.17 -8.81 -9.10
N VAL A 68 28.31 -8.31 -8.62
CA VAL A 68 29.49 -9.15 -8.34
C VAL A 68 29.16 -9.97 -7.10
N LEU A 69 28.66 -11.18 -7.31
CA LEU A 69 28.55 -12.19 -6.27
C LEU A 69 29.91 -12.90 -6.18
N ASP A 70 30.63 -12.64 -5.08
CA ASP A 70 31.79 -13.43 -4.68
C ASP A 70 31.35 -14.88 -4.47
N GLY A 71 32.11 -15.81 -5.03
CA GLY A 71 31.68 -17.19 -5.24
C GLY A 71 31.56 -17.99 -3.95
N GLY A 72 30.35 -18.46 -3.66
CA GLY A 72 30.05 -19.50 -2.69
C GLY A 72 29.24 -20.62 -3.38
N ASP A 73 29.71 -21.84 -3.24
CA ASP A 73 29.20 -23.07 -3.85
C ASP A 73 27.78 -23.40 -3.34
N GLY A 74 26.76 -23.10 -4.16
CA GLY A 74 25.57 -23.90 -4.39
C GLY A 74 24.93 -24.69 -3.23
N ASN A 75 24.49 -24.01 -2.17
CA ASN A 75 23.24 -24.25 -1.44
C ASN A 75 23.16 -23.13 -0.40
N GLY A 76 22.35 -22.09 -0.61
CA GLY A 76 22.15 -21.07 0.42
C GLY A 76 21.70 -21.76 1.71
N ASP A 77 22.39 -21.53 2.82
CA ASP A 77 21.91 -22.00 4.11
C ASP A 77 20.54 -21.36 4.38
N GLY A 78 19.64 -22.06 5.06
CA GLY A 78 18.28 -21.56 5.33
C GLY A 78 18.29 -20.19 5.99
N ASP A 79 19.34 -19.90 6.77
CA ASP A 79 19.59 -18.62 7.42
C ASP A 79 19.95 -17.50 6.40
N GLU A 80 20.77 -17.78 5.38
CA GLU A 80 21.13 -16.79 4.34
C GLU A 80 19.93 -16.42 3.46
N ILE A 81 19.07 -17.40 3.20
CA ILE A 81 17.82 -17.19 2.45
C ILE A 81 16.83 -16.40 3.31
N GLU A 82 16.69 -16.74 4.59
CA GLU A 82 15.89 -15.99 5.57
C GLU A 82 16.33 -14.52 5.66
N ASP A 83 17.64 -14.25 5.72
CA ASP A 83 18.19 -12.90 5.78
C ASP A 83 17.86 -12.09 4.52
N THR A 84 17.99 -12.69 3.34
CA THR A 84 17.65 -12.01 2.07
C THR A 84 16.16 -11.70 1.98
N ILE A 85 15.30 -12.66 2.30
CA ILE A 85 13.84 -12.44 2.31
C ILE A 85 13.48 -11.34 3.31
N THR A 86 14.09 -11.37 4.50
CA THR A 86 13.88 -10.36 5.54
C THR A 86 14.29 -8.97 5.05
N ALA A 87 15.44 -8.86 4.37
CA ALA A 87 15.89 -7.60 3.79
C ALA A 87 14.93 -7.08 2.71
N ALA A 88 14.44 -7.96 1.83
CA ALA A 88 13.47 -7.62 0.80
C ALA A 88 12.13 -7.15 1.40
N LEU A 89 11.60 -7.87 2.40
CA LEU A 89 10.40 -7.46 3.13
C LEU A 89 10.59 -6.11 3.81
N HIS A 90 11.75 -5.89 4.45
CA HIS A 90 12.04 -4.63 5.12
C HIS A 90 12.10 -3.47 4.12
N MET A 91 12.69 -3.67 2.94
CA MET A 91 12.75 -2.66 1.88
C MET A 91 11.33 -2.28 1.41
N LEU A 92 10.52 -3.28 1.03
CA LEU A 92 9.15 -3.06 0.58
C LEU A 92 8.29 -2.38 1.66
N CYS A 93 8.37 -2.86 2.91
CA CYS A 93 7.62 -2.27 4.02
C CYS A 93 8.05 -0.84 4.32
N SER A 94 9.35 -0.54 4.21
CA SER A 94 9.87 0.81 4.42
C SER A 94 9.37 1.77 3.34
N ASP A 95 9.40 1.37 2.07
CA ASP A 95 8.90 2.18 0.96
C ASP A 95 7.39 2.39 1.06
N LEU A 96 6.64 1.34 1.40
CA LEU A 96 5.22 1.41 1.66
C LEU A 96 4.91 2.38 2.82
N LEU A 97 5.65 2.26 3.93
CA LEU A 97 5.50 3.15 5.07
C LEU A 97 5.82 4.60 4.69
N MET A 98 6.90 4.85 3.95
CA MET A 98 7.26 6.20 3.49
C MET A 98 6.13 6.82 2.66
N GLU A 99 5.50 6.06 1.76
CA GLU A 99 4.34 6.52 0.99
C GLU A 99 3.14 6.85 1.90
N LEU A 100 2.89 6.02 2.91
CA LEU A 100 1.82 6.22 3.90
C LEU A 100 2.08 7.42 4.83
N GLU A 101 3.35 7.74 5.12
CA GLU A 101 3.75 8.81 6.05
C GLU A 101 3.88 10.19 5.41
N LYS A 102 3.78 10.32 4.08
CA LYS A 102 3.86 11.64 3.43
C LYS A 102 2.89 12.62 4.14
N PRO A 103 3.27 13.87 4.44
CA PRO A 103 2.48 14.81 5.25
C PRO A 103 1.35 15.51 4.49
N LEU A 104 0.11 15.52 5.02
CA LEU A 104 -1.13 16.11 4.46
C LEU A 104 -0.97 17.57 3.96
N LEU A 105 -0.37 17.78 2.79
CA LEU A 105 -0.39 19.06 2.09
C LEU A 105 -1.84 19.35 1.69
N SER A 106 -2.42 20.34 2.36
CA SER A 106 -3.71 20.94 2.03
C SER A 106 -3.59 21.71 0.72
N SER A 107 -3.50 21.02 -0.41
CA SER A 107 -3.59 21.66 -1.72
C SER A 107 -5.05 22.01 -1.98
N HIS A 108 -5.39 23.27 -1.70
CA HIS A 108 -6.48 23.97 -2.34
C HIS A 108 -6.46 23.69 -3.85
N ILE A 109 -7.58 23.17 -4.36
CA ILE A 109 -8.13 23.37 -5.70
C ILE A 109 -7.06 23.74 -6.75
N ALA A 110 -6.49 22.73 -7.40
CA ALA A 110 -6.14 22.92 -8.81
C ALA A 110 -7.46 22.76 -9.59
N PRO A 111 -7.82 23.71 -10.46
CA PRO A 111 -9.08 23.72 -11.19
C PRO A 111 -9.17 22.49 -12.11
N GLU A 112 -10.40 22.10 -12.43
CA GLU A 112 -10.84 21.01 -13.33
C GLU A 112 -10.15 20.91 -14.72
N ASP A 113 -9.11 21.68 -15.01
CA ASP A 113 -8.53 21.92 -16.34
C ASP A 113 -7.14 21.29 -16.58
N THR A 114 -6.67 20.38 -15.72
CA THR A 114 -5.43 19.60 -15.99
C THR A 114 -5.61 18.09 -15.87
N LEU A 115 -6.82 17.58 -16.14
CA LEU A 115 -6.98 16.20 -16.58
C LEU A 115 -6.53 16.09 -18.03
N THR A 116 -5.21 16.09 -18.25
CA THR A 116 -4.62 15.34 -19.37
C THR A 116 -5.36 14.01 -19.45
N GLN A 117 -5.96 13.72 -20.60
CA GLN A 117 -6.84 12.59 -20.86
C GLN A 117 -6.38 11.33 -20.11
N LEU A 118 -6.98 11.07 -18.95
CA LEU A 118 -6.51 10.04 -18.04
C LEU A 118 -6.78 8.69 -18.70
N ASN A 119 -5.72 7.95 -19.03
CA ASN A 119 -5.87 6.68 -19.71
C ASN A 119 -6.29 5.61 -18.72
N CYS A 120 -7.61 5.40 -18.57
CA CYS A 120 -8.15 4.40 -17.66
C CYS A 120 -7.68 2.97 -17.95
N SER A 121 -7.27 2.66 -19.19
CA SER A 121 -6.66 1.37 -19.49
C SER A 121 -5.33 1.20 -18.78
N ASN A 122 -4.52 2.27 -18.73
CA ASN A 122 -3.23 2.23 -18.04
C ASN A 122 -3.41 2.21 -16.53
N VAL A 123 -4.29 3.06 -15.98
CA VAL A 123 -4.57 3.08 -14.53
C VAL A 123 -4.99 1.71 -14.00
N LYS A 124 -5.89 1.02 -14.72
CA LYS A 124 -6.32 -0.33 -14.35
C LYS A 124 -5.18 -1.35 -14.49
N LYS A 125 -4.40 -1.24 -15.58
CA LYS A 125 -3.26 -2.11 -15.81
C LYS A 125 -2.22 -1.97 -14.69
N ASP A 126 -1.88 -0.74 -14.30
CA ASP A 126 -0.88 -0.47 -13.28
C ASP A 126 -1.33 -1.01 -11.92
N PHE A 127 -2.61 -0.84 -11.58
CA PHE A 127 -3.20 -1.45 -10.39
C PHE A 127 -3.12 -2.98 -10.41
N ASP A 128 -3.55 -3.60 -11.51
CA ASP A 128 -3.56 -5.05 -11.65
C ASP A 128 -2.14 -5.64 -11.66
N GLU A 129 -1.18 -4.96 -12.28
CA GLU A 129 0.23 -5.36 -12.28
C GLU A 129 0.84 -5.27 -10.89
N PHE A 130 0.57 -4.19 -10.16
CA PHE A 130 1.04 -4.03 -8.78
C PHE A 130 0.59 -5.18 -7.87
N LEU A 131 -0.71 -5.54 -7.91
CA LEU A 131 -1.23 -6.65 -7.11
C LEU A 131 -0.66 -8.00 -7.55
N LYS A 132 -0.46 -8.19 -8.86
CA LYS A 132 0.16 -9.39 -9.41
C LYS A 132 1.59 -9.56 -8.93
N GLU A 133 2.42 -8.51 -9.02
CA GLU A 133 3.82 -8.55 -8.55
C GLU A 133 3.89 -8.78 -7.03
N THR A 134 3.00 -8.16 -6.26
CA THR A 134 2.91 -8.40 -4.81
C THR A 134 2.56 -9.87 -4.52
N THR A 135 1.60 -10.43 -5.25
CA THR A 135 1.21 -11.84 -5.07
C THR A 135 2.36 -12.79 -5.43
N TRP A 136 3.14 -12.48 -6.48
CA TRP A 136 4.34 -13.23 -6.84
C TRP A 136 5.46 -13.12 -5.81
N PHE A 137 5.70 -11.94 -5.25
CA PHE A 137 6.65 -11.80 -4.15
C PHE A 137 6.27 -12.71 -2.97
N LEU A 138 5.00 -12.68 -2.57
CA LEU A 138 4.49 -13.53 -1.48
C LEU A 138 4.57 -15.02 -1.83
N TYR A 139 4.32 -15.39 -3.08
CA TYR A 139 4.45 -16.77 -3.55
C TYR A 139 5.88 -17.29 -3.44
N GLU A 140 6.88 -16.51 -3.86
CA GLU A 140 8.28 -16.90 -3.70
C GLU A 140 8.64 -17.13 -2.23
N ILE A 141 8.19 -16.24 -1.33
CA ILE A 141 8.38 -16.44 0.12
C ILE A 141 7.70 -17.73 0.60
N GLN A 142 6.48 -18.01 0.13
CA GLN A 142 5.77 -19.24 0.46
C GLN A 142 6.55 -20.49 0.05
N GLU A 143 7.10 -20.53 -1.16
CA GLU A 143 7.87 -21.68 -1.65
C GLU A 143 9.10 -21.93 -0.77
N ARG A 144 9.83 -20.87 -0.38
CA ARG A 144 10.96 -21.01 0.55
C ARG A 144 10.51 -21.40 1.95
N GLN A 145 9.39 -20.88 2.45
CA GLN A 145 8.84 -21.30 3.74
C GLN A 145 8.44 -22.78 3.73
N MET A 146 7.92 -23.31 2.62
CA MET A 146 7.59 -24.73 2.49
C MET A 146 8.83 -25.64 2.51
N GLU A 147 9.93 -25.16 1.92
CA GLU A 147 11.21 -25.86 1.85
C GLU A 147 11.94 -25.86 3.21
N TRP A 148 12.11 -24.68 3.81
CA TRP A 148 12.95 -24.47 5.00
C TRP A 148 12.19 -24.55 6.32
N ARG A 149 10.87 -24.33 6.30
CA ARG A 149 9.97 -24.46 7.45
C ARG A 149 10.41 -23.66 8.66
N TRP A 150 10.67 -22.37 8.45
CA TRP A 150 11.02 -21.47 9.54
C TRP A 150 9.86 -21.38 10.55
N GLY A 151 10.20 -21.32 11.84
CA GLY A 151 9.21 -21.28 12.92
C GLY A 151 8.74 -19.87 13.26
N GLY A 152 7.88 -19.75 14.28
CA GLY A 152 7.26 -18.48 14.68
C GLY A 152 8.19 -17.37 15.17
N GLY A 153 9.47 -17.67 15.42
CA GLY A 153 10.50 -16.68 15.76
C GLY A 153 11.24 -16.09 14.57
N SER A 154 10.91 -16.51 13.35
CA SER A 154 11.56 -16.09 12.11
C SER A 154 11.41 -14.59 11.85
N ALA A 155 12.47 -13.98 11.33
CA ALA A 155 12.46 -12.58 10.92
C ALA A 155 11.56 -12.37 9.68
N VAL A 156 11.44 -13.39 8.82
CA VAL A 156 10.50 -13.39 7.67
C VAL A 156 9.06 -13.19 8.16
N LYS A 157 8.64 -13.94 9.18
CA LYS A 157 7.30 -13.79 9.77
C LYS A 157 7.06 -12.37 10.28
N GLY A 158 8.05 -11.79 10.97
CA GLY A 158 7.96 -10.40 11.44
C GLY A 158 7.81 -9.39 10.30
N GLY A 159 8.53 -9.60 9.20
CA GLY A 159 8.38 -8.79 7.98
C GLY A 159 7.01 -8.93 7.33
N LEU A 160 6.47 -10.15 7.24
CA LEU A 160 5.12 -10.40 6.71
C LEU A 160 4.03 -9.76 7.58
N GLU A 161 4.13 -9.88 8.91
CA GLU A 161 3.22 -9.23 9.86
C GLU A 161 3.27 -7.70 9.74
N TRP A 162 4.46 -7.14 9.50
CA TRP A 162 4.61 -5.71 9.27
C TRP A 162 3.95 -5.28 7.95
N LEU A 163 4.19 -6.01 6.86
CA LEU A 163 3.53 -5.77 5.57
C LEU A 163 2.01 -5.81 5.72
N GLN A 164 1.49 -6.82 6.42
CA GLN A 164 0.06 -6.99 6.70
C GLN A 164 -0.50 -5.79 7.46
N GLY A 165 0.23 -5.35 8.48
CA GLY A 165 -0.12 -4.18 9.28
C GLY A 165 -0.21 -2.92 8.43
N LEU A 166 0.78 -2.65 7.57
CA LEU A 166 0.77 -1.49 6.68
C LEU A 166 -0.35 -1.59 5.63
N TRP A 167 -0.61 -2.79 5.12
CA TRP A 167 -1.60 -3.01 4.07
C TRP A 167 -3.02 -2.79 4.55
N ALA A 168 -3.38 -3.40 5.69
CA ALA A 168 -4.76 -3.54 6.15
C ALA A 168 -5.08 -2.75 7.44
N SER A 169 -4.08 -2.29 8.20
CA SER A 169 -4.30 -1.63 9.49
C SER A 169 -3.91 -0.15 9.47
N ARG A 170 -4.71 0.65 10.17
CA ARG A 170 -4.41 2.07 10.42
C ARG A 170 -3.29 2.26 11.44
N ARG A 171 -3.14 1.31 12.37
CA ARG A 171 -2.25 1.44 13.53
C ARG A 171 -0.76 1.29 13.20
N ALA A 172 -0.44 0.89 11.97
CA ALA A 172 0.92 0.60 11.54
C ALA A 172 1.71 1.85 11.12
N ASN A 173 1.10 3.04 11.10
CA ASN A 173 1.79 4.29 10.78
C ASN A 173 1.23 5.49 11.56
N SER A 174 2.01 6.58 11.56
CA SER A 174 1.71 7.81 12.27
C SER A 174 0.52 8.61 11.69
N GLN A 175 0.08 8.30 10.47
CA GLN A 175 -1.05 8.95 9.80
C GLN A 175 -2.39 8.25 10.05
N ASP A 176 -2.39 7.11 10.73
CA ASP A 176 -3.57 6.34 11.12
C ASP A 176 -4.40 5.87 9.90
N ARG A 177 -3.73 5.35 8.85
CA ARG A 177 -4.35 4.93 7.57
C ARG A 177 -3.81 3.60 7.08
N SER A 178 -4.63 2.77 6.42
CA SER A 178 -4.09 1.59 5.72
C SER A 178 -3.82 1.88 4.24
N PHE A 179 -2.96 1.07 3.63
CA PHE A 179 -2.70 1.14 2.19
C PHE A 179 -3.95 0.94 1.34
N ILE A 180 -4.83 -0.01 1.71
CA ILE A 180 -6.13 -0.21 1.05
C ILE A 180 -6.96 1.08 1.04
N GLU A 181 -7.02 1.78 2.17
CA GLU A 181 -7.79 3.03 2.27
C GLU A 181 -7.22 4.12 1.36
N GLN A 182 -5.90 4.18 1.24
CA GLN A 182 -5.23 5.11 0.35
C GLN A 182 -5.49 4.78 -1.12
N GLN A 183 -5.42 3.52 -1.52
CA GLN A 183 -5.75 3.08 -2.88
C GLN A 183 -7.23 3.34 -3.23
N MET A 184 -8.14 3.06 -2.30
CA MET A 184 -9.57 3.29 -2.50
C MET A 184 -9.89 4.77 -2.76
N GLU A 185 -9.19 5.68 -2.08
CA GLU A 185 -9.33 7.12 -2.31
C GLU A 185 -8.66 7.54 -3.63
N LEU A 186 -7.42 7.09 -3.90
CA LEU A 186 -6.72 7.36 -5.16
C LEU A 186 -7.59 7.00 -6.37
N TYR A 187 -8.09 5.76 -6.41
CA TYR A 187 -8.84 5.27 -7.56
C TYR A 187 -10.26 5.82 -7.64
N ARG A 188 -10.84 6.28 -6.52
CA ARG A 188 -12.10 7.03 -6.53
C ARG A 188 -11.96 8.30 -7.36
N ASP A 189 -10.88 9.03 -7.19
CA ASP A 189 -10.67 10.31 -7.86
C ASP A 189 -10.39 10.15 -9.36
N THR A 190 -9.80 9.02 -9.78
CA THR A 190 -9.58 8.72 -11.20
C THR A 190 -10.86 8.49 -11.99
N LYS A 191 -11.96 8.08 -11.33
CA LYS A 191 -13.23 7.63 -11.96
C LYS A 191 -13.08 6.49 -12.98
N CYS A 192 -11.93 5.80 -13.02
CA CYS A 192 -11.67 4.73 -13.99
C CYS A 192 -12.31 3.39 -13.62
N PHE A 193 -12.65 3.18 -12.34
CA PHE A 193 -13.29 1.97 -11.85
C PHE A 193 -14.78 2.18 -11.69
N ALA A 194 -15.59 1.30 -12.31
CA ALA A 194 -17.04 1.41 -12.25
C ALA A 194 -17.58 0.97 -10.88
N LYS A 195 -16.92 -0.01 -10.25
CA LYS A 195 -17.28 -0.56 -8.95
C LYS A 195 -16.04 -0.75 -8.08
N LEU A 196 -15.54 0.34 -7.48
CA LEU A 196 -14.36 0.33 -6.58
C LEU A 196 -14.37 -0.81 -5.57
N ASN A 197 -15.49 -1.04 -4.87
CA ASN A 197 -15.57 -2.11 -3.87
C ASN A 197 -15.40 -3.53 -4.46
N ARG A 198 -15.77 -3.75 -5.74
CA ARG A 198 -15.66 -5.06 -6.39
C ARG A 198 -14.36 -5.23 -7.17
N GLU A 199 -13.80 -4.13 -7.68
CA GLU A 199 -12.64 -4.15 -8.56
C GLU A 199 -11.34 -3.87 -7.80
N VAL A 200 -11.35 -2.94 -6.83
CA VAL A 200 -10.17 -2.53 -6.05
C VAL A 200 -10.15 -3.25 -4.71
N LEU A 201 -11.06 -2.87 -3.79
CA LEU A 201 -11.11 -3.39 -2.42
C LEU A 201 -11.11 -4.91 -2.36
N ARG A 202 -11.86 -5.57 -3.24
CA ARG A 202 -11.91 -7.03 -3.27
C ARG A 202 -10.54 -7.65 -3.55
N LYS A 203 -9.81 -7.15 -4.54
CA LYS A 203 -8.51 -7.70 -4.92
C LYS A 203 -7.45 -7.42 -3.86
N ASP A 204 -7.52 -6.24 -3.24
CA ASP A 204 -6.71 -5.93 -2.05
C ASP A 204 -6.96 -6.91 -0.90
N ILE A 205 -8.23 -7.22 -0.62
CA ILE A 205 -8.59 -8.21 0.41
C ILE A 205 -8.05 -9.60 0.05
N GLU A 206 -8.10 -10.00 -1.23
CA GLU A 206 -7.53 -11.28 -1.69
C GLU A 206 -6.01 -11.35 -1.41
N VAL A 207 -5.26 -10.26 -1.57
CA VAL A 207 -3.82 -10.20 -1.19
C VAL A 207 -3.64 -10.31 0.34
N VAL A 208 -4.48 -9.62 1.13
CA VAL A 208 -4.42 -9.70 2.60
C VAL A 208 -4.77 -11.09 3.11
N GLU A 209 -5.75 -11.76 2.51
CA GLU A 209 -6.09 -13.15 2.82
C GLU A 209 -4.90 -14.06 2.55
N TYR A 210 -4.27 -13.94 1.39
CA TYR A 210 -3.08 -14.71 1.06
C TYR A 210 -1.91 -14.46 2.03
N LEU A 211 -1.69 -13.20 2.40
CA LEU A 211 -0.67 -12.81 3.36
C LEU A 211 -0.91 -13.39 4.76
N ASN A 212 -2.16 -13.38 5.24
CA ASN A 212 -2.50 -14.00 6.52
C ASN A 212 -2.29 -15.52 6.48
N ASP A 213 -2.72 -16.19 5.42
CA ASP A 213 -2.51 -17.63 5.23
C ASP A 213 -1.02 -17.98 5.25
N LEU A 214 -0.17 -17.17 4.61
CA LEU A 214 1.28 -17.33 4.62
C LEU A 214 1.89 -17.09 6.02
N ILE A 215 1.46 -16.05 6.74
CA ILE A 215 1.92 -15.80 8.13
C ILE A 215 1.59 -16.99 9.03
N ASP A 216 0.39 -17.56 8.85
CA ASP A 216 -0.04 -18.74 9.58
C ASP A 216 0.84 -19.96 9.27
N MET A 217 1.63 -20.00 8.20
CA MET A 217 2.54 -21.15 7.96
C MET A 217 3.74 -21.21 8.92
N PHE A 218 3.97 -20.19 9.75
CA PHE A 218 5.11 -20.09 10.67
C PHE A 218 4.75 -20.44 12.13
N TRP A 219 4.00 -21.54 12.36
CA TRP A 219 3.62 -21.99 13.72
C TRP A 219 4.81 -22.45 14.58
#